data_AF-A0A3X8TF38-F1
#
_entry.id   AF-A0A3X8TF38-F1
#
_cell.length_a   1.000
_cell.length_b   1.000
_cell.length_c   1.000
_cell.angle_alpha   90.00
_cell.angle_beta   90.00
_cell.angle_gamma   90.00
#
_symmetry.space_group_name_H-M   'P 1'
#
loop_
_entity.id
_entity.type
_entity.pdbx_description
1 polymer ?
#
loop_
_entity_poly.entity_id
_entity_poly.type
_entity_poly.pdbx_seq_one_letter_code
_entity_poly.pdbx_strand_id
1 'polypeptide(L)'
;MGFRINTNIGALNAHANSVVNARELDKSLSRLSSGLRINSAADDASGMAIADSLRSQAATLGQAINNGNDAIGILQTADKAMDEQLKILDTIKTKATQAAQDGQSLKTRTMLQADINRLMEELDNIANTTSFNGKQLLSGNFINQEFQIGASSNQTVKATIGATQSSKIGLTRFETGGRISSSGEVQFTLKNYNGIDDFQFQKVVISTSVGTGLGALVEEINKSADQTGVRATFTVETRGMAAVRAGTTSDDFAINGVKIG
;
A
#
# COMPACT_ATOMS: atom_id res chain seq x y z
N MET A 1 -2.13 36.79 -88.29
CA MET A 1 -2.86 37.27 -87.10
C MET A 1 -4.24 37.72 -87.52
N GLY A 2 -5.22 36.81 -87.52
CA GLY A 2 -6.59 37.13 -87.99
C GLY A 2 -7.38 37.85 -86.90
N PHE A 3 -7.74 39.11 -87.14
CA PHE A 3 -8.72 39.84 -86.34
C PHE A 3 -10.12 39.25 -86.59
N ARG A 4 -10.52 38.26 -85.80
CA ARG A 4 -11.89 37.75 -85.74
C ARG A 4 -12.65 38.53 -84.67
N ILE A 5 -13.71 39.24 -85.06
CA ILE A 5 -14.48 40.14 -84.17
C ILE A 5 -15.42 39.35 -83.24
N ASN A 6 -15.93 38.20 -83.70
CA ASN A 6 -16.93 37.41 -82.97
C ASN A 6 -16.34 36.54 -81.85
N THR A 7 -15.03 36.32 -81.82
CA THR A 7 -14.32 35.52 -80.81
C THR A 7 -13.10 36.30 -80.34
N ASN A 8 -13.30 37.14 -79.31
CA ASN A 8 -12.25 37.98 -78.75
C ASN A 8 -11.37 37.19 -77.78
N ILE A 9 -10.23 36.72 -78.28
CA ILE A 9 -9.24 35.94 -77.51
C ILE A 9 -8.66 36.76 -76.34
N GLY A 10 -8.50 38.08 -76.50
CA GLY A 10 -8.00 38.95 -75.43
C GLY A 10 -8.97 39.05 -74.25
N ALA A 11 -10.27 39.16 -74.54
CA ALA A 11 -11.32 39.17 -73.52
C ALA A 11 -11.45 37.80 -72.81
N LEU A 12 -11.35 36.70 -73.55
CA LEU A 12 -11.38 35.34 -72.97
C LEU A 12 -10.17 35.08 -72.06
N ASN A 13 -8.98 35.54 -72.43
CA ASN A 13 -7.78 35.42 -71.61
C ASN A 13 -7.88 36.28 -70.33
N ALA A 14 -8.33 37.53 -70.45
CA ALA A 14 -8.58 38.40 -69.29
C ALA A 14 -9.63 37.79 -68.33
N HIS A 15 -10.70 37.20 -68.87
CA HIS A 15 -11.72 36.52 -68.08
C HIS A 15 -11.16 35.27 -67.38
N ALA A 16 -10.38 34.44 -68.07
CA ALA A 16 -9.74 33.26 -67.47
C ALA A 16 -8.82 33.63 -66.30
N ASN A 17 -7.99 34.67 -66.45
CA ASN A 17 -7.11 35.15 -65.38
C ASN A 17 -7.91 35.75 -64.21
N SER A 18 -8.99 36.48 -64.49
CA SER A 18 -9.88 37.02 -63.46
C SER A 18 -10.55 35.92 -62.63
N VAL A 19 -11.00 34.85 -63.27
CA VAL A 19 -11.60 33.68 -62.59
C VAL A 19 -10.58 32.97 -61.69
N VAL A 20 -9.32 32.86 -62.12
CA VAL A 20 -8.25 32.30 -61.28
C VAL A 20 -8.00 33.18 -60.05
N ASN A 21 -7.85 34.50 -60.24
CA ASN A 21 -7.67 35.44 -59.12
C ASN A 21 -8.85 35.42 -58.13
N ALA A 22 -10.08 35.37 -58.63
CA ALA A 22 -11.28 35.30 -57.77
C ALA A 22 -11.25 34.04 -56.88
N ARG A 23 -10.86 32.88 -57.42
CA ARG A 23 -10.73 31.63 -56.65
C ARG A 23 -9.63 31.70 -55.58
N GLU A 24 -8.50 32.33 -55.90
CA GLU A 24 -7.41 32.52 -54.92
C GLU A 24 -7.79 33.49 -53.80
N LEU A 25 -8.54 34.56 -54.15
CA LEU A 25 -9.09 35.51 -53.18
C LEU A 25 -10.08 34.81 -52.24
N ASP A 26 -11.01 34.03 -52.77
CA ASP A 26 -12.00 33.26 -51.98
C ASP A 26 -11.32 32.28 -51.03
N LYS A 27 -10.28 31.59 -51.50
CA LYS A 27 -9.48 30.68 -50.67
C LYS A 27 -8.78 31.43 -49.53
N SER A 28 -8.20 32.59 -49.81
CA SER A 28 -7.53 33.44 -48.82
C SER A 28 -8.51 33.99 -47.78
N LEU A 29 -9.70 34.44 -48.22
CA LEU A 29 -10.79 34.86 -47.34
C LEU A 29 -11.28 33.71 -46.45
N SER A 30 -11.40 32.49 -46.99
CA SER A 30 -11.81 31.33 -46.20
C SER A 30 -10.80 31.00 -45.08
N ARG A 31 -9.50 31.12 -45.36
CA ARG A 31 -8.42 30.90 -44.38
C ARG A 31 -8.35 32.01 -43.35
N LEU A 32 -8.62 33.25 -43.76
CA LEU A 32 -8.71 34.38 -42.84
C LEU A 32 -9.91 34.22 -41.88
N SER A 33 -11.04 33.75 -42.40
CA SER A 33 -12.26 33.53 -41.61
C SER A 33 -12.12 32.36 -40.63
N SER A 34 -11.50 31.25 -41.04
CA SER A 34 -11.27 30.09 -40.17
C SER A 34 -10.09 30.25 -39.21
N GLY A 35 -9.13 31.11 -39.56
CA GLY A 35 -7.84 31.21 -38.88
C GLY A 35 -6.91 30.00 -39.12
N LEU A 36 -7.30 29.05 -39.98
CA LEU A 36 -6.56 27.82 -40.25
C LEU A 36 -5.89 27.89 -41.64
N ARG A 37 -4.62 27.49 -41.70
CA ARG A 37 -3.85 27.42 -42.96
C ARG A 37 -4.39 26.35 -43.91
N ILE A 38 -4.87 25.23 -43.37
CA ILE A 38 -5.41 24.08 -44.13
C ILE A 38 -6.89 23.96 -43.78
N ASN A 39 -7.78 24.32 -44.73
CA ASN A 39 -9.24 24.24 -44.54
C ASN A 39 -9.84 22.98 -45.16
N SER A 40 -9.16 22.36 -46.13
CA SER A 40 -9.61 21.13 -46.78
C SER A 40 -8.42 20.21 -47.08
N ALA A 41 -8.66 18.91 -47.18
CA ALA A 41 -7.64 17.93 -47.58
C ALA A 41 -7.12 18.15 -49.02
N ALA A 42 -7.83 18.94 -49.83
CA ALA A 42 -7.39 19.34 -51.17
C ALA A 42 -6.26 20.39 -51.14
N ASP A 43 -6.09 21.10 -50.01
CA ASP A 43 -5.02 22.11 -49.87
C ASP A 43 -3.66 21.49 -49.52
N ASP A 44 -3.65 20.46 -48.67
CA ASP A 44 -2.45 19.71 -48.25
C ASP A 44 -2.89 18.39 -47.58
N ALA A 45 -2.92 17.30 -48.33
CA ALA A 45 -3.40 16.00 -47.83
C ALA A 45 -2.50 15.44 -46.72
N SER A 46 -1.18 15.56 -46.84
CA SER A 46 -0.22 15.13 -45.83
C SER A 46 -0.29 15.97 -44.56
N GLY A 47 -0.39 17.30 -44.70
CA GLY A 47 -0.51 18.23 -43.59
C GLY A 47 -1.82 18.03 -42.83
N MET A 48 -2.92 17.77 -43.53
CA MET A 48 -4.20 17.43 -42.90
C MET A 48 -4.12 16.11 -42.13
N ALA A 49 -3.51 15.07 -42.70
CA ALA A 49 -3.36 13.78 -42.02
C ALA A 49 -2.53 13.86 -40.73
N ILE A 50 -1.44 14.63 -40.74
CA ILE A 50 -0.62 14.88 -39.54
C ILE A 50 -1.40 15.71 -38.52
N ALA A 51 -2.10 16.76 -38.97
CA ALA A 51 -2.90 17.61 -38.09
C ALA A 51 -4.03 16.81 -37.40
N ASP A 52 -4.72 15.94 -38.13
CA ASP A 52 -5.77 15.07 -37.58
C ASP A 52 -5.19 14.06 -36.58
N SER A 53 -4.02 13.48 -36.87
CA SER A 53 -3.32 12.60 -35.94
C SER A 53 -2.96 13.32 -34.64
N LEU A 54 -2.36 14.51 -34.73
CA LEU A 54 -2.01 15.33 -33.57
C LEU A 54 -3.25 15.80 -32.80
N ARG A 55 -4.33 16.16 -33.50
CA ARG A 55 -5.62 16.53 -32.89
C ARG A 55 -6.21 15.36 -32.11
N SER A 56 -6.17 14.14 -32.66
CA SER A 56 -6.59 12.94 -31.95
C SER A 56 -5.73 12.71 -30.72
N GLN A 57 -4.40 12.78 -30.85
CA GLN A 57 -3.50 12.61 -29.70
C GLN A 57 -3.75 13.64 -28.61
N ALA A 58 -3.95 14.92 -28.98
CA ALA A 58 -4.26 15.98 -28.03
C ALA A 58 -5.58 15.73 -27.29
N ALA A 59 -6.63 15.29 -28.00
CA ALA A 59 -7.91 14.92 -27.37
C ALA A 59 -7.75 13.72 -26.42
N THR A 60 -7.02 12.68 -26.84
CA THR A 60 -6.74 11.51 -26.00
C THR A 60 -5.92 11.88 -24.75
N LEU A 61 -4.90 12.73 -24.89
CA LEU A 61 -4.11 13.22 -23.76
C LEU A 61 -4.95 14.08 -22.81
N GLY A 62 -5.87 14.89 -23.34
CA GLY A 62 -6.83 15.64 -22.52
C GLY A 62 -7.67 14.72 -21.63
N GLN A 63 -8.19 13.61 -22.18
CA GLN A 63 -8.91 12.62 -21.40
C GLN A 63 -8.00 11.85 -20.45
N ALA A 64 -6.77 11.54 -20.85
CA ALA A 64 -5.78 10.88 -19.99
C ALA A 64 -5.45 11.71 -18.74
N ILE A 65 -5.35 13.03 -18.86
CA ILE A 65 -5.18 13.94 -17.72
C ILE A 65 -6.37 13.82 -16.75
N ASN A 66 -7.61 13.80 -17.27
CA ASN A 66 -8.80 13.63 -16.44
C ASN A 66 -8.79 12.26 -15.73
N ASN A 67 -8.48 11.18 -16.45
CA ASN A 67 -8.35 9.84 -15.87
C ASN A 67 -7.27 9.78 -14.76
N GLY A 68 -6.16 10.50 -14.96
CA GLY A 68 -5.10 10.63 -13.95
C GLY A 68 -5.58 11.38 -12.71
N ASN A 69 -6.34 12.47 -12.88
CA ASN A 69 -6.95 13.20 -11.77
C ASN A 69 -7.96 12.34 -11.01
N ASP A 70 -8.75 11.52 -11.70
CA ASP A 70 -9.67 10.57 -11.06
C ASP A 70 -8.90 9.52 -10.25
N ALA A 71 -7.81 8.98 -10.79
CA ALA A 71 -6.94 8.05 -10.07
C ALA A 71 -6.35 8.68 -8.80
N ILE A 72 -5.90 9.94 -8.88
CA ILE A 72 -5.42 10.70 -7.71
C ILE A 72 -6.54 10.85 -6.68
N GLY A 73 -7.75 11.23 -7.10
CA GLY A 73 -8.90 11.37 -6.21
C GLY A 73 -9.23 10.07 -5.47
N ILE A 74 -9.26 8.95 -6.19
CA ILE A 74 -9.50 7.62 -5.61
C ILE A 74 -8.45 7.27 -4.56
N LEU A 75 -7.16 7.44 -4.91
CA LEU A 75 -6.07 7.09 -4.00
C LEU A 75 -6.05 8.00 -2.76
N GLN A 76 -6.34 9.29 -2.91
CA GLN A 76 -6.44 10.22 -1.79
C GLN A 76 -7.61 9.90 -0.86
N THR A 77 -8.76 9.47 -1.40
CA THR A 77 -9.90 9.02 -0.59
C THR A 77 -9.52 7.77 0.21
N ALA A 78 -8.86 6.80 -0.42
CA ALA A 78 -8.39 5.60 0.26
C ALA A 78 -7.36 5.93 1.36
N ASP A 79 -6.37 6.77 1.05
CA ASP A 79 -5.29 7.14 1.98
C ASP A 79 -5.83 7.89 3.21
N LYS A 80 -6.71 8.87 3.02
CA LYS A 80 -7.36 9.58 4.14
C LYS A 80 -8.27 8.69 4.98
N ALA A 81 -8.92 7.70 4.37
CA ALA A 81 -9.69 6.72 5.14
C ALA A 81 -8.78 5.79 5.96
N MET A 82 -7.62 5.40 5.43
CA MET A 82 -6.62 4.63 6.19
C MET A 82 -6.01 5.43 7.34
N ASP A 83 -5.84 6.75 7.22
CA ASP A 83 -5.39 7.61 8.33
C ASP A 83 -6.28 7.48 9.57
N GLU A 84 -7.60 7.36 9.37
CA GLU A 84 -8.52 7.14 10.50
C GLU A 84 -8.38 5.74 11.10
N GLN A 85 -8.16 4.71 10.27
CA GLN A 85 -7.85 3.35 10.77
C GLN A 85 -6.56 3.36 11.60
N LEU A 86 -5.53 4.13 11.23
CA LEU A 86 -4.30 4.26 11.99
C LEU A 86 -4.54 4.88 13.38
N LYS A 87 -5.35 5.94 13.49
CA LYS A 87 -5.71 6.55 14.78
C LYS A 87 -6.50 5.59 15.68
N ILE A 88 -7.41 4.81 15.08
CA ILE A 88 -8.14 3.77 15.80
C ILE A 88 -7.17 2.72 16.36
N LEU A 89 -6.23 2.23 15.55
CA LEU A 89 -5.21 1.26 15.98
C LEU A 89 -4.31 1.80 17.10
N ASP A 90 -3.90 3.07 17.04
CA ASP A 90 -3.13 3.71 18.11
C ASP A 90 -3.93 3.81 19.42
N THR A 91 -5.23 4.09 19.30
CA THR A 91 -6.15 4.08 20.46
C THR A 91 -6.30 2.68 21.05
N ILE A 92 -6.44 1.64 20.21
CA ILE A 92 -6.50 0.24 20.65
C ILE A 92 -5.20 -0.12 21.39
N LYS A 93 -4.04 0.23 20.85
CA LYS A 93 -2.73 0.01 21.48
C LYS A 93 -2.63 0.71 22.85
N THR A 94 -3.12 1.94 22.95
CA THR A 94 -3.15 2.70 24.21
C THR A 94 -4.04 2.02 25.25
N LYS A 95 -5.25 1.59 24.86
CA LYS A 95 -6.17 0.84 25.75
C LYS A 95 -5.61 -0.52 26.16
N ALA A 96 -4.95 -1.24 25.26
CA ALA A 96 -4.29 -2.50 25.56
C ALA A 96 -3.14 -2.31 26.59
N THR A 97 -2.36 -1.24 26.43
CA THR A 97 -1.30 -0.87 27.39
C THR A 97 -1.89 -0.49 28.75
N GLN A 98 -3.00 0.25 28.78
CA GLN A 98 -3.72 0.56 30.01
C GLN A 98 -4.26 -0.69 30.70
N ALA A 99 -4.78 -1.67 29.94
CA ALA A 99 -5.30 -2.93 30.47
C ALA A 99 -4.19 -3.83 31.04
N ALA A 100 -2.95 -3.71 30.52
CA ALA A 100 -1.79 -4.48 30.95
C ALA A 100 -1.29 -4.10 32.36
N GLN A 101 -1.74 -2.98 32.94
CA GLN A 101 -1.40 -2.61 34.31
C GLN A 101 -2.17 -3.49 35.32
N ASP A 102 -1.49 -3.95 36.38
CA ASP A 102 -2.10 -4.79 37.43
C ASP A 102 -2.96 -4.04 38.46
N GLY A 103 -2.97 -2.71 38.41
CA GLY A 103 -3.94 -1.90 39.17
C GLY A 103 -5.37 -2.02 38.66
N GLN A 104 -5.59 -2.67 37.51
CA GLN A 104 -6.92 -2.88 36.93
C GLN A 104 -7.53 -4.19 37.42
N SER A 105 -8.79 -4.12 37.86
CA SER A 105 -9.59 -5.31 38.15
C SER A 105 -10.00 -6.06 36.88
N LEU A 106 -10.45 -7.31 37.00
CA LEU A 106 -11.03 -8.05 35.88
C LEU A 106 -12.22 -7.30 35.25
N LYS A 107 -13.08 -6.67 36.07
CA LYS A 107 -14.24 -5.90 35.60
C LYS A 107 -13.84 -4.71 34.72
N THR A 108 -12.78 -3.98 35.10
CA THR A 108 -12.31 -2.84 34.31
C THR A 108 -11.59 -3.29 33.04
N ARG A 109 -10.86 -4.41 33.07
CA ARG A 109 -10.32 -5.05 31.86
C ARG A 109 -11.43 -5.46 30.89
N THR A 110 -12.56 -6.00 31.37
CA THR A 110 -13.73 -6.30 30.52
C THR A 110 -14.32 -5.05 29.86
N MET A 111 -14.37 -3.92 30.58
CA MET A 111 -14.85 -2.65 30.00
C MET A 111 -13.90 -2.14 28.89
N LEU A 112 -12.59 -2.19 29.11
CA LEU A 112 -11.60 -1.82 28.09
C LEU A 112 -11.70 -2.72 26.86
N GLN A 113 -11.94 -4.02 27.04
CA GLN A 113 -12.16 -4.95 25.93
C GLN A 113 -13.44 -4.60 25.14
N ALA A 114 -14.52 -4.20 25.81
CA ALA A 114 -15.75 -3.79 25.14
C ALA A 114 -15.54 -2.55 24.27
N ASP A 115 -14.73 -1.58 24.73
CA ASP A 115 -14.34 -0.43 23.92
C ASP A 115 -13.48 -0.82 22.72
N ILE A 116 -12.50 -1.72 22.92
CA ILE A 116 -11.65 -2.21 21.83
C ILE A 116 -12.49 -2.94 20.78
N ASN A 117 -13.49 -3.72 21.18
CA ASN A 117 -14.39 -4.39 20.23
C ASN A 117 -15.15 -3.38 19.35
N ARG A 118 -15.67 -2.29 19.94
CA ARG A 118 -16.33 -1.22 19.16
C ARG A 118 -15.38 -0.50 18.23
N LEU A 119 -14.15 -0.26 18.66
CA LEU A 119 -13.11 0.34 17.81
C LEU A 119 -12.75 -0.57 16.64
N MET A 120 -12.69 -1.89 16.84
CA MET A 120 -12.48 -2.86 15.76
C MET A 120 -13.67 -2.92 14.80
N GLU A 121 -14.91 -2.87 15.31
CA GLU A 121 -16.12 -2.77 14.48
C GLU A 121 -16.08 -1.51 13.61
N GLU A 122 -15.65 -0.37 14.16
CA GLU A 122 -15.53 0.87 13.39
C GLU A 122 -14.41 0.81 12.35
N LEU A 123 -13.28 0.18 12.67
CA LEU A 123 -12.22 -0.07 11.70
C LEU A 123 -12.75 -0.88 10.51
N ASP A 124 -13.53 -1.93 10.76
CA ASP A 124 -14.17 -2.73 9.73
C ASP A 124 -15.25 -1.97 8.96
N ASN A 125 -16.02 -1.09 9.62
CA ASN A 125 -16.95 -0.20 8.95
C ASN A 125 -16.23 0.69 7.94
N ILE A 126 -15.11 1.33 8.33
CA ILE A 126 -14.31 2.16 7.41
C ILE A 126 -13.81 1.31 6.24
N ALA A 127 -13.29 0.11 6.49
CA ALA A 127 -12.78 -0.78 5.45
C ALA A 127 -13.87 -1.19 4.42
N ASN A 128 -15.11 -1.41 4.89
CA ASN A 128 -16.21 -1.92 4.08
C ASN A 128 -17.12 -0.84 3.48
N THR A 129 -17.05 0.39 3.96
CA THR A 129 -17.88 1.51 3.47
C THR A 129 -17.12 2.47 2.56
N THR A 130 -15.78 2.55 2.69
CA THR A 130 -14.94 3.42 1.86
C THR A 130 -14.98 2.98 0.40
N SER A 131 -15.75 3.72 -0.39
CA SER A 131 -15.98 3.42 -1.80
C SER A 131 -15.90 4.68 -2.66
N PHE A 132 -15.49 4.49 -3.91
CA PHE A 132 -15.54 5.52 -4.94
C PHE A 132 -16.40 5.02 -6.09
N ASN A 133 -17.48 5.73 -6.39
CA ASN A 133 -18.43 5.37 -7.45
C ASN A 133 -18.89 3.88 -7.39
N GLY A 134 -19.17 3.40 -6.17
CA GLY A 134 -19.59 2.01 -5.93
C GLY A 134 -18.47 0.96 -5.91
N LYS A 135 -17.22 1.35 -6.18
CA LYS A 135 -16.05 0.47 -6.03
C LYS A 135 -15.49 0.58 -4.62
N GLN A 136 -15.50 -0.52 -3.88
CA GLN A 136 -14.90 -0.60 -2.55
C GLN A 136 -13.37 -0.54 -2.67
N LEU A 137 -12.74 0.36 -1.92
CA LEU A 137 -11.31 0.65 -2.04
C LEU A 137 -10.48 -0.18 -1.06
N LEU A 138 -10.96 -0.32 0.19
CA LEU A 138 -10.18 -0.87 1.32
C LEU A 138 -10.52 -2.33 1.67
N SER A 139 -11.51 -2.93 0.99
CA SER A 139 -11.96 -4.30 1.25
C SER A 139 -11.05 -5.38 0.65
N GLY A 140 -10.01 -4.99 -0.12
CA GLY A 140 -9.12 -5.90 -0.83
C GLY A 140 -9.62 -6.35 -2.20
N ASN A 141 -10.77 -5.86 -2.67
CA ASN A 141 -11.25 -6.12 -4.03
C ASN A 141 -10.65 -5.18 -5.08
N PHE A 142 -9.96 -4.11 -4.65
CA PHE A 142 -9.33 -3.11 -5.51
C PHE A 142 -7.93 -3.58 -5.96
N ILE A 143 -7.89 -4.68 -6.71
CA ILE A 143 -6.65 -5.30 -7.19
C ILE A 143 -6.53 -5.08 -8.70
N ASN A 144 -5.32 -4.76 -9.17
CA ASN A 144 -4.99 -4.60 -10.60
C ASN A 144 -5.95 -3.66 -11.36
N GLN A 145 -6.37 -2.55 -10.73
CA GLN A 145 -7.21 -1.56 -11.40
C GLN A 145 -6.35 -0.71 -12.32
N GLU A 146 -6.76 -0.59 -13.59
CA GLU A 146 -5.98 0.08 -14.63
C GLU A 146 -6.56 1.46 -14.95
N PHE A 147 -5.68 2.46 -14.99
CA PHE A 147 -6.00 3.82 -15.41
C PHE A 147 -5.24 4.16 -16.68
N GLN A 148 -5.96 4.38 -17.79
CA GLN A 148 -5.37 4.78 -19.07
C GLN A 148 -4.94 6.25 -19.02
N ILE A 149 -3.63 6.49 -19.10
CA ILE A 149 -3.02 7.82 -18.95
C ILE A 149 -2.17 8.24 -20.16
N GLY A 150 -2.20 7.49 -21.26
CA GLY A 150 -1.45 7.80 -22.46
C GLY A 150 -2.29 7.90 -23.73
N ALA A 151 -1.66 8.42 -24.79
CA ALA A 151 -2.28 8.62 -26.10
C ALA A 151 -2.46 7.31 -26.89
N SER A 152 -1.63 6.30 -26.61
CA SER A 152 -1.66 4.99 -27.27
C SER A 152 -2.26 3.92 -26.37
N SER A 153 -2.72 2.82 -26.95
CA SER A 153 -3.31 1.71 -26.20
C SER A 153 -2.32 1.14 -25.16
N ASN A 154 -2.88 0.70 -24.03
CA ASN A 154 -2.14 0.03 -22.93
C ASN A 154 -1.08 0.90 -22.23
N GLN A 155 -1.16 2.22 -22.37
CA GLN A 155 -0.38 3.15 -21.55
C GLN A 155 -1.14 3.42 -20.25
N THR A 156 -1.05 2.47 -19.32
CA THR A 156 -1.84 2.45 -18.08
C THR A 156 -0.97 2.47 -16.82
N VAL A 157 -1.54 2.96 -15.73
CA VAL A 157 -1.04 2.77 -14.37
C VAL A 157 -1.93 1.74 -13.67
N LYS A 158 -1.29 0.80 -12.96
CA LYS A 158 -1.98 -0.22 -12.17
C LYS A 158 -1.97 0.19 -10.70
N ALA A 159 -3.15 0.26 -10.10
CA ALA A 159 -3.30 0.44 -8.67
C ALA A 159 -3.82 -0.85 -8.02
N THR A 160 -3.17 -1.24 -6.93
CA THR A 160 -3.61 -2.34 -6.07
C THR A 160 -3.63 -1.85 -4.64
N ILE A 161 -4.80 -1.87 -4.02
CA ILE A 161 -4.97 -1.54 -2.60
C ILE A 161 -5.28 -2.86 -1.87
N GLY A 162 -4.44 -3.20 -0.90
CA GLY A 162 -4.60 -4.40 -0.10
C GLY A 162 -5.85 -4.36 0.79
N ALA A 163 -6.26 -5.51 1.31
CA ALA A 163 -7.34 -5.56 2.30
C ALA A 163 -6.87 -4.96 3.64
N THR A 164 -7.64 -4.04 4.20
CA THR A 164 -7.35 -3.41 5.51
C THR A 164 -8.36 -3.77 6.61
N GLN A 165 -9.16 -4.82 6.41
CA GLN A 165 -10.10 -5.34 7.39
C GLN A 165 -9.37 -5.87 8.65
N SER A 166 -10.01 -5.77 9.81
CA SER A 166 -9.48 -6.19 11.11
C SER A 166 -8.98 -7.64 11.11
N SER A 167 -9.67 -8.54 10.39
CA SER A 167 -9.33 -9.95 10.26
C SER A 167 -8.12 -10.25 9.37
N LYS A 168 -7.66 -9.27 8.59
CA LYS A 168 -6.56 -9.40 7.62
C LYS A 168 -5.31 -8.61 8.02
N ILE A 169 -5.42 -7.76 9.04
CA ILE A 169 -4.31 -6.98 9.59
C ILE A 169 -3.93 -7.51 10.98
N GLY A 170 -2.74 -7.17 11.46
CA GLY A 170 -2.32 -7.52 12.83
C GLY A 170 -2.00 -9.00 13.05
N LEU A 171 -1.63 -9.75 12.01
CA LEU A 171 -1.19 -11.14 12.16
C LEU A 171 0.15 -11.20 12.90
N THR A 172 0.12 -11.75 14.11
CA THR A 172 1.30 -12.03 14.93
C THR A 172 1.41 -13.54 15.15
N ARG A 173 2.64 -14.05 15.18
CA ARG A 173 2.92 -15.47 15.44
C ARG A 173 3.52 -15.61 16.83
N PHE A 174 2.89 -16.44 17.65
CA PHE A 174 3.37 -16.80 18.98
C PHE A 174 3.79 -18.26 18.99
N GLU A 175 4.97 -18.53 19.55
CA GLU A 175 5.52 -19.87 19.74
C GLU A 175 5.96 -20.00 21.20
N THR A 176 5.70 -21.15 21.83
CA THR A 176 6.15 -21.43 23.19
C THR A 176 6.64 -22.86 23.26
N GLY A 177 7.90 -23.02 23.65
CA GLY A 177 8.53 -24.34 23.79
C GLY A 177 8.09 -25.07 25.06
N GLY A 178 8.49 -26.34 25.16
CA GLY A 178 8.32 -27.13 26.38
C GLY A 178 9.15 -26.60 27.55
N ARG A 179 8.82 -27.04 28.77
CA ARG A 179 9.57 -26.67 29.97
C ARG A 179 11.01 -27.19 29.87
N ILE A 180 11.97 -26.28 29.96
CA ILE A 180 13.40 -26.61 29.94
C ILE A 180 13.81 -27.18 31.30
N SER A 181 14.33 -28.40 31.32
CA SER A 181 14.81 -29.09 32.52
C SER A 181 16.30 -29.43 32.51
N SER A 182 16.94 -29.37 31.34
CA SER A 182 18.38 -29.59 31.18
C SER A 182 19.16 -28.28 31.20
N SER A 183 20.34 -28.30 31.83
CA SER A 183 21.36 -27.26 31.73
C SER A 183 22.33 -27.55 30.57
N GLY A 184 23.06 -26.54 30.13
CA GLY A 184 24.06 -26.67 29.06
C GLY A 184 24.19 -25.42 28.19
N GLU A 185 25.10 -25.48 27.22
CA GLU A 185 25.27 -24.44 26.21
C GLU A 185 24.25 -24.63 25.10
N VAL A 186 23.51 -23.57 24.76
CA VAL A 186 22.48 -23.56 23.74
C VAL A 186 22.83 -22.51 22.69
N GLN A 187 22.64 -22.86 21.42
CA GLN A 187 22.74 -21.93 20.31
C GLN A 187 21.43 -21.93 19.54
N PHE A 188 20.75 -20.79 19.50
CA PHE A 188 19.55 -20.63 18.70
C PHE A 188 19.93 -20.30 17.24
N THR A 189 19.23 -20.89 16.28
CA THR A 189 19.38 -20.55 14.86
C THR A 189 18.00 -20.36 14.27
N LEU A 190 17.70 -19.13 13.85
CA LEU A 190 16.48 -18.82 13.13
C LEU A 190 16.71 -19.13 11.65
N LYS A 191 15.98 -20.11 11.14
CA LYS A 191 16.07 -20.52 9.74
C LYS A 191 15.41 -19.49 8.83
N ASN A 192 16.03 -19.21 7.69
CA ASN A 192 15.46 -18.39 6.62
C ASN A 192 14.90 -17.04 7.11
N TYR A 193 15.67 -16.29 7.90
CA TYR A 193 15.14 -15.10 8.60
C TYR A 193 14.77 -13.95 7.64
N ASN A 194 15.46 -13.86 6.48
CA ASN A 194 15.29 -12.82 5.47
C ASN A 194 14.82 -13.36 4.10
N GLY A 195 14.45 -14.64 4.01
CA GLY A 195 14.12 -15.30 2.74
C GLY A 195 15.30 -15.92 1.98
N ILE A 196 16.53 -15.80 2.52
CA ILE A 196 17.76 -16.30 1.87
C ILE A 196 18.64 -17.07 2.87
N ASP A 197 18.98 -16.45 4.00
CA ASP A 197 20.00 -16.93 4.94
C ASP A 197 19.43 -17.40 6.28
N ASP A 198 20.22 -18.19 7.00
CA ASP A 198 19.98 -18.54 8.40
C ASP A 198 20.64 -17.52 9.34
N PHE A 199 19.96 -17.17 10.43
CA PHE A 199 20.50 -16.31 11.48
C PHE A 199 20.93 -17.14 12.68
N GLN A 200 22.24 -17.20 12.95
CA GLN A 200 22.79 -17.90 14.11
C GLN A 200 23.05 -16.90 15.24
N PHE A 201 22.43 -17.14 16.40
CA PHE A 201 22.67 -16.34 17.60
C PHE A 201 23.97 -16.77 18.27
N GLN A 202 24.49 -15.91 19.16
CA GLN A 202 25.60 -16.28 20.02
C GLN A 202 25.20 -17.43 20.96
N LYS A 203 26.19 -18.22 21.36
CA LYS A 203 25.97 -19.32 22.31
C LYS A 203 25.70 -18.75 23.70
N VAL A 204 24.71 -19.32 24.38
CA VAL A 204 24.30 -18.91 25.73
C VAL A 204 24.26 -20.13 26.64
N VAL A 205 24.82 -19.99 27.85
CA VAL A 205 24.80 -21.04 28.86
C VAL A 205 23.51 -20.97 29.67
N ILE A 206 22.83 -22.10 29.82
CA ILE A 206 21.67 -22.27 30.71
C ILE A 206 22.15 -22.93 32.01
N SER A 207 22.17 -22.16 33.09
CA SER A 207 22.54 -22.64 34.43
C SER A 207 21.84 -21.82 35.53
N THR A 208 22.19 -22.05 36.79
CA THR A 208 21.66 -21.32 37.96
C THR A 208 22.52 -20.11 38.36
N SER A 209 23.62 -19.83 37.65
CA SER A 209 24.51 -18.70 37.93
C SER A 209 23.99 -17.37 37.35
N VAL A 210 24.42 -16.25 37.92
CA VAL A 210 24.13 -14.90 37.39
C VAL A 210 24.69 -14.75 35.98
N GLY A 211 23.94 -14.10 35.08
CA GLY A 211 24.32 -13.94 33.67
C GLY A 211 24.12 -15.20 32.81
N THR A 212 23.48 -16.23 33.36
CA THR A 212 23.12 -17.45 32.62
C THR A 212 21.61 -17.70 32.69
N GLY A 213 21.12 -18.68 31.94
CA GLY A 213 19.70 -19.07 31.94
C GLY A 213 18.88 -18.37 30.86
N LEU A 214 17.56 -18.48 30.97
CA LEU A 214 16.64 -17.98 29.94
C LEU A 214 16.68 -16.45 29.78
N GLY A 215 17.00 -15.71 30.85
CA GLY A 215 17.16 -14.26 30.78
C GLY A 215 18.27 -13.85 29.81
N ALA A 216 19.44 -14.48 29.91
CA ALA A 216 20.57 -14.21 29.02
C ALA A 216 20.26 -14.56 27.55
N LEU A 217 19.52 -15.66 27.33
CA LEU A 217 19.10 -16.05 25.98
C LEU A 217 18.10 -15.05 25.39
N VAL A 218 17.13 -14.60 26.18
CA VAL A 218 16.13 -13.62 25.74
C VAL A 218 16.76 -12.27 25.46
N GLU A 219 17.75 -11.85 26.24
CA GLU A 219 18.50 -10.63 25.98
C GLU A 219 19.22 -10.69 24.63
N GLU A 220 19.90 -11.81 24.34
CA GLU A 220 20.57 -12.00 23.05
C GLU A 220 19.59 -12.05 21.87
N ILE A 221 18.42 -12.70 22.03
CA ILE A 221 17.37 -12.69 20.99
C ILE A 221 16.86 -11.27 20.75
N ASN A 222 16.52 -10.55 21.82
CA ASN A 222 15.94 -9.21 21.71
C ASN A 222 16.92 -8.16 21.20
N LYS A 223 18.24 -8.37 21.36
CA LYS A 223 19.29 -7.50 20.82
C LYS A 223 19.28 -7.45 19.28
N SER A 224 18.88 -8.54 18.64
CA SER A 224 18.74 -8.65 17.17
C SER A 224 17.29 -8.63 16.71
N ALA A 225 16.35 -8.13 17.53
CA ALA A 225 14.93 -8.09 17.20
C ALA A 225 14.62 -7.24 15.96
N ASP A 226 15.33 -6.13 15.76
CA ASP A 226 15.11 -5.24 14.61
C ASP A 226 15.54 -5.89 13.28
N GLN A 227 16.47 -6.86 13.32
CA GLN A 227 16.93 -7.58 12.13
C GLN A 227 16.10 -8.84 11.85
N THR A 228 15.70 -9.55 12.91
CA THR A 228 15.05 -10.85 12.79
C THR A 228 13.52 -10.77 12.83
N GLY A 229 12.95 -9.67 13.33
CA GLY A 229 11.52 -9.54 13.59
C GLY A 229 11.01 -10.42 14.73
N VAL A 230 11.90 -11.10 15.47
CA VAL A 230 11.55 -12.00 16.57
C VAL A 230 11.86 -11.34 17.90
N ARG A 231 10.87 -11.33 18.80
CA ARG A 231 11.02 -10.93 20.19
C ARG A 231 10.76 -12.10 21.11
N ALA A 232 11.53 -12.20 22.18
CA ALA A 232 11.39 -13.26 23.17
C ALA A 232 11.10 -12.68 24.56
N THR A 233 10.41 -13.49 25.37
CA THR A 233 10.21 -13.27 26.80
C THR A 233 10.33 -14.62 27.51
N PHE A 234 10.49 -14.60 28.82
CA PHE A 234 10.64 -15.82 29.62
C PHE A 234 9.76 -15.78 30.87
N THR A 235 9.43 -16.96 31.38
CA THR A 235 8.78 -17.13 32.67
C THR A 235 9.41 -18.34 33.34
N VAL A 236 10.05 -18.12 34.49
CA VAL A 236 10.68 -19.19 35.28
C VAL A 236 9.90 -19.33 36.57
N GLU A 237 8.92 -20.22 36.55
CA GLU A 237 8.09 -20.54 37.72
C GLU A 237 8.10 -22.04 37.99
N THR A 238 8.19 -22.42 39.26
CA THR A 238 7.94 -23.79 39.71
C THR A 238 6.75 -23.76 40.67
N ARG A 239 5.61 -24.33 40.23
CA ARG A 239 4.38 -24.39 41.02
C ARG A 239 4.07 -25.82 41.41
N GLY A 240 3.82 -26.05 42.70
CA GLY A 240 3.37 -27.34 43.21
C GLY A 240 1.97 -27.68 42.67
N MET A 241 1.69 -28.98 42.48
CA MET A 241 0.40 -29.43 41.94
C MET A 241 -0.71 -29.55 42.99
N ALA A 242 -0.35 -29.60 44.28
CA ALA A 242 -1.28 -29.82 45.39
C ALA A 242 -1.12 -28.73 46.46
N ALA A 243 -2.18 -28.56 47.27
CA ALA A 243 -2.11 -27.75 48.48
C ALA A 243 -1.02 -28.27 49.42
N VAL A 244 -0.38 -27.34 50.13
CA VAL A 244 0.68 -27.66 51.09
C VAL A 244 0.11 -28.59 52.17
N ARG A 245 0.80 -29.71 52.42
CA ARG A 245 0.50 -30.67 53.49
C ARG A 245 1.67 -30.69 54.48
N ALA A 246 1.43 -31.22 55.68
CA ALA A 246 2.50 -31.45 56.64
C ALA A 246 3.57 -32.40 56.04
N GLY A 247 4.84 -32.06 56.23
CA GLY A 247 5.99 -32.80 55.73
C GLY A 247 7.31 -32.16 56.19
N THR A 248 8.42 -32.84 55.93
CA THR A 248 9.76 -32.36 56.30
C THR A 248 10.65 -32.31 55.04
N THR A 249 11.56 -31.34 54.99
CA THR A 249 12.68 -31.36 54.04
C THR A 249 13.77 -32.31 54.54
N SER A 250 14.67 -32.75 53.67
CA SER A 250 15.87 -33.49 54.09
C SER A 250 16.90 -32.57 54.75
N ASP A 251 17.85 -33.16 55.48
CA ASP A 251 18.99 -32.47 56.13
C ASP A 251 20.07 -32.00 55.14
N ASP A 252 19.86 -32.19 53.84
CA ASP A 252 20.74 -31.76 52.74
C ASP A 252 19.98 -30.91 51.70
N PHE A 253 18.79 -30.41 52.06
CA PHE A 253 17.95 -29.64 51.17
C PHE A 253 18.62 -28.32 50.78
N ALA A 254 18.89 -28.18 49.48
CA ALA A 254 19.54 -27.00 48.91
C ALA A 254 18.77 -26.47 47.69
N ILE A 255 18.78 -25.15 47.51
CA ILE A 255 18.23 -24.47 46.32
C ILE A 255 19.34 -23.66 45.69
N ASN A 256 19.53 -23.81 44.37
CA ASN A 256 20.56 -23.10 43.60
C ASN A 256 21.97 -23.20 44.21
N GLY A 257 22.29 -24.34 44.82
CA GLY A 257 23.60 -24.58 45.46
C GLY A 257 23.74 -24.03 46.88
N VAL A 258 22.71 -23.39 47.44
CA VAL A 258 22.70 -22.90 48.83
C VAL A 258 21.90 -23.87 49.71
N LYS A 259 22.54 -24.42 50.74
CA LYS A 259 21.90 -25.32 51.72
C LYS A 259 20.95 -24.54 52.64
N ILE A 260 19.77 -25.10 52.88
CA ILE A 260 18.69 -24.51 53.68
C ILE A 260 18.37 -25.38 54.90
N GLY A 261 18.41 -26.70 54.77
CA GLY A 261 18.16 -27.69 55.82
C GLY A 261 19.14 -28.84 55.70
#